data_AF-A0A5B9GR67-F1
#
_entry.id   AF-A0A5B9GR67-F1
#
_cell.length_a   1.000
_cell.length_b   1.000
_cell.length_c   1.000
_cell.angle_alpha   90.00
_cell.angle_beta   90.00
_cell.angle_gamma   90.00
#
_symmetry.space_group_name_H-M   'P 1'
#
loop_
_entity.id
_entity.type
_entity.pdbx_description
1 polymer ?
#
loop_
_entity_poly.entity_id
_entity_poly.type
_entity_poly.pdbx_seq_one_letter_code
_entity_poly.pdbx_strand_id
1 'polypeptide(L)' 'MLDPPKRWSGTRKAAARRRNLRRRLEKAVPLFADQFEEQELQRRPDYFDPDSIEREQCKKKLITDRSKYLRAGKHVS' A
#
# COMPACT_ATOMS: atom_id res chain seq x y z
N MET A 1 -7.99 -13.03 23.41
CA MET A 1 -7.69 -13.09 21.96
C MET A 1 -7.39 -11.66 21.51
N LEU A 2 -6.28 -11.43 20.78
CA LEU A 2 -5.96 -10.10 20.25
C LEU A 2 -6.78 -9.85 18.98
N ASP A 3 -7.34 -8.65 18.87
CA ASP A 3 -7.98 -8.23 17.63
C ASP A 3 -6.98 -8.23 16.46
N PRO A 4 -7.43 -8.56 15.24
CA PRO A 4 -6.57 -8.49 14.08
C PRO A 4 -6.04 -7.06 13.89
N PRO A 5 -4.76 -6.89 13.53
CA PRO A 5 -4.15 -5.58 13.45
C PRO A 5 -4.89 -4.67 12.47
N LYS A 6 -5.22 -3.46 12.92
CA LYS A 6 -5.94 -2.47 12.12
C LYS A 6 -5.13 -2.11 10.88
N ARG A 7 -5.73 -2.30 9.70
CA ARG A 7 -5.13 -1.88 8.43
C ARG A 7 -5.00 -0.36 8.39
N TRP A 8 -3.87 0.13 7.88
CA TRP A 8 -3.69 1.55 7.62
C TRP A 8 -4.61 2.01 6.48
N SER A 9 -5.11 3.24 6.59
CA SER A 9 -5.68 3.97 5.45
C SER A 9 -4.63 4.16 4.36
N GLY A 10 -5.09 4.32 3.13
CA GLY A 10 -4.26 4.57 1.96
C GLY A 10 -3.46 5.85 2.10
N THR A 11 -4.06 6.92 2.65
CA THR A 11 -3.36 8.17 2.98
C THR A 11 -2.18 7.95 3.92
N ARG A 12 -2.40 7.24 5.03
CA ARG A 12 -1.36 6.95 6.01
C ARG A 12 -0.27 6.04 5.43
N LYS A 13 -0.66 5.07 4.60
CA LYS A 13 0.27 4.16 3.92
C LYS A 13 1.08 4.88 2.84
N ALA A 14 0.48 5.78 2.07
CA ALA A 14 1.16 6.63 1.10
C ALA A 14 2.23 7.51 1.78
N ALA A 15 1.85 8.20 2.86
CA ALA A 15 2.77 9.03 3.64
C ALA A 15 3.95 8.20 4.20
N ALA A 16 3.68 7.01 4.74
CA ALA A 16 4.71 6.10 5.21
C ALA A 16 5.64 5.62 4.08
N ARG A 17 5.10 5.32 2.89
CA ARG A 17 5.89 4.95 1.70
C ARG A 17 6.82 6.08 1.28
N ARG A 18 6.34 7.32 1.21
CA ARG A 18 7.17 8.50 0.89
C ARG A 18 8.27 8.70 1.92
N ARG A 19 7.94 8.67 3.22
CA ARG A 19 8.93 8.79 4.31
C ARG A 19 10.02 7.70 4.24
N ASN A 20 9.63 6.46 3.94
CA ASN A 20 10.57 5.34 3.81
C ASN A 20 11.39 5.41 2.51
N LEU A 21 10.83 5.96 1.42
CA LEU A 21 11.59 6.26 0.22
C LEU A 21 12.67 7.29 0.54
N ARG A 22 12.28 8.43 1.11
CA ARG A 22 13.20 9.51 1.48
C ARG A 22 14.36 9.02 2.34
N ARG A 23 14.05 8.32 3.44
CA ARG A 23 15.07 7.74 4.33
C ARG A 23 16.04 6.80 3.64
N ARG A 24 15.57 6.00 2.67
CA ARG A 24 16.45 5.10 1.91
C ARG A 24 17.36 5.88 0.97
N LEU A 25 16.84 6.93 0.33
CA LEU A 25 17.59 7.79 -0.59
C LEU A 25 18.62 8.63 0.15
N GLU A 26 18.27 9.25 1.28
CA GLU A 26 19.21 9.97 2.14
C GLU A 26 20.37 9.09 2.59
N LYS A 27 20.11 7.79 2.83
CA LYS A 27 21.15 6.83 3.21
C LYS A 27 22.00 6.37 2.02
N ALA A 28 21.40 6.13 0.86
CA ALA A 28 22.08 5.50 -0.28
C ALA A 28 22.74 6.52 -1.21
N VAL A 29 22.08 7.64 -1.48
CA VAL A 29 22.45 8.66 -2.48
C VAL A 29 22.14 10.07 -1.94
N PRO A 30 22.76 10.49 -0.80
CA PRO A 30 22.37 11.71 -0.10
C PRO A 30 22.39 12.97 -0.97
N LEU A 31 23.39 13.13 -1.85
CA LEU A 31 23.53 14.29 -2.72
C LEU A 31 22.44 14.38 -3.81
N PHE A 32 21.82 13.26 -4.17
CA PHE A 32 20.82 13.18 -5.22
C PHE A 32 19.45 12.72 -4.71
N ALA A 33 19.24 12.74 -3.39
CA ALA A 33 18.03 12.18 -2.77
C ALA A 33 16.75 12.82 -3.32
N ASP A 34 16.75 14.13 -3.57
CA ASP A 34 15.61 14.86 -4.13
C ASP A 34 15.31 14.41 -5.57
N GLN A 35 16.34 14.33 -6.43
CA GLN A 35 16.18 13.91 -7.83
C GLN A 35 15.68 12.47 -7.95
N PHE A 36 16.24 11.54 -7.17
CA PHE A 36 15.80 10.15 -7.19
C PHE A 36 14.40 9.97 -6.59
N GLU A 37 14.02 10.80 -5.62
CA GLU A 37 12.66 10.79 -5.06
C GLU A 37 11.65 11.20 -6.12
N GLU A 38 11.90 12.30 -6.83
CA GLU A 38 11.03 12.78 -7.91
C GLU A 38 10.92 11.75 -9.05
N GLN A 39 12.04 11.18 -9.48
CA GLN A 39 12.05 10.13 -10.50
C GLN A 39 11.23 8.90 -10.09
N GLU A 40 11.34 8.45 -8.84
CA GLU A 40 10.57 7.28 -8.38
C GLU A 40 9.08 7.60 -8.25
N LEU A 41 8.71 8.82 -7.85
CA LEU A 41 7.33 9.28 -7.83
C LEU A 41 6.72 9.33 -9.24
N GLN A 42 7.49 9.77 -10.24
CA GLN A 42 7.08 9.77 -11.64
C GLN A 42 7.01 8.37 -12.24
N ARG A 43 7.97 7.50 -11.91
CA ARG A 43 8.04 6.12 -12.42
C ARG A 43 6.86 5.26 -11.94
N ARG A 44 6.37 5.52 -10.71
CA ARG A 44 5.37 4.67 -10.05
C ARG A 44 4.32 5.51 -9.30
N PRO A 45 3.52 6.33 -10.01
CA PRO A 45 2.57 7.24 -9.37
C PRO A 45 1.56 6.47 -8.49
N ASP A 46 1.00 5.37 -9.01
CA ASP A 46 0.03 4.51 -8.31
C ASP A 46 0.55 3.91 -7.00
N TYR A 47 1.87 3.74 -6.86
CA TYR A 47 2.45 3.19 -5.65
C TYR A 47 2.44 4.20 -4.50
N PHE A 48 2.39 5.50 -4.79
CA PHE A 48 2.36 6.55 -3.79
C PHE A 48 1.02 7.29 -3.72
N ASP A 49 0.07 6.93 -4.59
CA ASP A 49 -1.27 7.50 -4.64
C ASP A 49 -2.20 6.88 -3.58
N PRO A 50 -2.82 7.68 -2.69
CA PRO A 50 -3.73 7.19 -1.65
C PRO A 50 -4.92 6.39 -2.20
N ASP A 51 -5.53 6.84 -3.30
CA ASP A 51 -6.75 6.24 -3.85
C ASP A 51 -6.46 4.91 -4.52
N SER A 52 -5.38 4.82 -5.29
CA SER A 52 -4.86 3.57 -5.83
C SER A 52 -4.57 2.56 -4.73
N ILE A 53 -3.95 3.02 -3.64
CA ILE A 53 -3.68 2.16 -2.47
C ILE A 53 -4.99 1.67 -1.83
N GLU A 54 -5.97 2.55 -1.59
CA GLU A 54 -7.26 2.15 -1.03
C GLU A 54 -7.99 1.15 -1.93
N ARG A 55 -8.02 1.39 -3.24
CA ARG A 55 -8.61 0.48 -4.24
C ARG A 55 -7.96 -0.90 -4.17
N GLU A 56 -6.64 -0.98 -4.14
CA GLU A 56 -5.91 -2.24 -4.01
C GLU A 56 -6.15 -2.95 -2.68
N GLN A 57 -6.28 -2.20 -1.58
CA GLN A 57 -6.60 -2.77 -0.26
C GLN A 57 -8.03 -3.31 -0.22
N CYS A 58 -8.97 -2.63 -0.88
CA CYS A 58 -10.36 -3.06 -1.04
C CYS A 58 -10.45 -4.35 -1.88
N LYS A 59 -9.78 -4.41 -3.05
CA LYS A 59 -9.73 -5.62 -3.89
C LYS A 59 -9.18 -6.82 -3.13
N LYS A 60 -8.10 -6.65 -2.36
CA LYS A 60 -7.53 -7.73 -1.54
C LYS A 60 -8.50 -8.21 -0.47
N LYS A 61 -9.27 -7.30 0.12
CA LYS A 61 -10.33 -7.66 1.07
C LYS A 61 -11.41 -8.50 0.37
N LEU A 62 -11.88 -8.06 -0.80
CA LEU A 62 -12.88 -8.78 -1.59
C LEU A 62 -12.44 -10.21 -1.95
N ILE A 63 -11.19 -10.39 -2.39
CA ILE A 63 -10.63 -11.71 -2.71
C ILE A 63 -10.58 -12.60 -1.46
N THR A 64 -10.14 -12.03 -0.34
CA THR A 64 -10.04 -12.76 0.94
C THR A 64 -11.42 -13.19 1.43
N ASP A 65 -12.40 -12.28 1.36
CA ASP A 65 -13.77 -12.55 1.77
C ASP A 65 -14.40 -13.61 0.86
N ARG A 66 -14.25 -13.48 -0.48
CA ARG A 66 -14.72 -14.49 -1.45
C ARG A 66 -14.11 -15.87 -1.19
N SER A 67 -12.80 -15.94 -0.95
CA SER A 67 -12.12 -17.19 -0.61
C SER A 67 -12.65 -17.81 0.68
N LYS A 68 -12.93 -16.98 1.70
CA LYS A 68 -13.53 -17.42 2.96
C LYS A 68 -14.93 -18.00 2.77
N TYR A 69 -15.77 -17.42 1.91
CA TYR A 69 -17.11 -17.94 1.61
C TYR A 69 -17.07 -19.27 0.86
N LEU A 70 -16.21 -19.40 -0.15
CA LEU A 70 -16.02 -20.65 -0.90
C LEU A 70 -15.53 -21.78 0.02
N ARG A 71 -14.57 -21.51 0.92
CA ARG A 71 -14.08 -22.50 1.88
C ARG A 71 -15.14 -22.95 2.90
N ALA A 72 -16.12 -22.09 3.19
CA ALA A 72 -17.20 -22.38 4.12
C ALA A 72 -18.39 -23.12 3.49
N GLY A 73 -18.31 -23.52 2.20
CA GLY A 73 -19.38 -24.23 1.50
C GLY A 73 -20.64 -23.40 1.23
N LYS A 74 -20.58 -22.08 1.44
CA LYS A 74 -21.70 -21.16 1.19
C LYS A 74 -21.57 -20.63 -0.23
N HIS A 75 -22.33 -21.21 -1.16
CA HIS A 75 -22.47 -20.66 -2.51
C HIS A 75 -23.20 -19.32 -2.44
N VAL A 76 -22.65 -18.30 -3.08
CA VAL A 76 -23.34 -17.03 -3.32
C VAL A 76 -24.33 -17.33 -4.45
N SER A 77 -25.62 -17.42 -4.12
CA SER A 77 -26.73 -17.60 -5.06
C SER A 77 -26.86 -16.45 -6.04
#